data_AF-A0A7C9D1U6-F1
#
_entry.id   AF-A0A7C9D1U6-F1
#
_cell.length_a   1.000
_cell.length_b   1.000
_cell.length_c   1.000
_cell.angle_alpha   90.00
_cell.angle_beta   90.00
_cell.angle_gamma   90.00
#
_symmetry.space_group_name_H-M   'P 1'
#
loop_
_entity.id
_entity.type
_entity.pdbx_description
1 polymer ?
#
loop_
_entity_poly.entity_id
_entity_poly.type
_entity_poly.pdbx_seq_one_letter_code
_entity_poly.pdbx_strand_id
1 'polypeptide(L)'
;LDLISQIPDGDLKKEYLEKLKNLILEEEDKTPKFTLNTSTSSLTNIYKQFPIPNPFQQITTKDLQQEINQLKAEVKYLKAEVVNLKTTDLTIEAKLALLQTQTLTPEIPNAVPVDISGIPDTEIPTTQFLQTISKITFQKWYSIVTLMVEDFSINTIALIDSGADLNCIKRGIIPTKYCEKTNEGLSSANGTPLTISYKLNK
;
A
#
# COMPACT_ATOMS: atom_id res chain seq x y z
N LEU A 1 -7.34 26.96 42.89
CA LEU A 1 -8.03 27.74 43.94
C LEU A 1 -8.28 26.93 45.21
N ASP A 2 -8.52 25.61 45.12
CA ASP A 2 -8.80 24.75 46.29
C ASP A 2 -7.69 24.67 47.35
N LEU A 3 -6.41 24.80 46.99
CA LEU A 3 -5.33 24.82 47.98
C LEU A 3 -5.29 26.11 48.84
N ILE A 4 -5.72 27.25 48.28
CA ILE A 4 -5.71 28.55 48.97
C ILE A 4 -6.86 28.63 50.00
N SER A 5 -7.93 27.87 49.78
CA SER A 5 -9.07 27.72 50.70
C SER A 5 -8.70 26.99 51.99
N GLN A 6 -7.60 26.24 52.00
CA GLN A 6 -7.14 25.44 53.14
C GLN A 6 -6.17 26.20 54.07
N ILE A 7 -5.78 27.43 53.73
CA ILE A 7 -4.91 28.25 54.58
C ILE A 7 -5.76 28.84 55.72
N PRO A 8 -5.53 28.47 56.99
CA PRO A 8 -6.36 28.93 58.13
C PRO A 8 -6.09 30.39 58.49
N ASP A 9 -4.87 30.87 58.23
CA ASP A 9 -4.42 32.22 58.55
C ASP A 9 -4.82 33.20 57.43
N GLY A 10 -5.66 34.17 57.80
CA GLY A 10 -6.23 35.15 56.88
C GLY A 10 -5.20 36.14 56.30
N ASP A 11 -4.18 36.49 57.07
CA ASP A 11 -3.16 37.45 56.65
C ASP A 11 -2.16 36.76 55.69
N LEU A 12 -1.78 35.52 56.01
CA LEU A 12 -0.92 34.72 55.13
C LEU A 12 -1.59 34.42 53.79
N LYS A 13 -2.90 34.12 53.81
CA LYS A 13 -3.71 33.92 52.61
C LYS A 13 -3.73 35.16 51.72
N LYS A 14 -3.83 36.34 52.32
CA LYS A 14 -3.82 37.63 51.60
C LYS A 14 -2.47 37.86 50.94
N GLU A 15 -1.36 37.59 51.63
CA GLU A 15 -0.01 37.71 51.07
C GLU A 15 0.21 36.79 49.86
N TYR A 16 -0.24 35.53 49.93
CA TYR A 16 -0.10 34.59 48.80
C TYR A 16 -0.94 35.00 47.59
N LEU A 17 -2.16 35.49 47.81
CA LEU A 17 -3.00 36.01 46.74
C LEU A 17 -2.40 37.27 46.09
N GLU A 18 -1.76 38.13 46.88
CA GLU A 18 -1.08 39.32 46.39
C GLU A 18 0.18 38.97 45.57
N LYS A 19 0.97 37.98 46.03
CA LYS A 19 2.09 37.44 45.23
C LYS A 19 1.62 36.82 43.91
N LEU A 20 0.52 36.05 43.93
CA LEU A 20 -0.05 35.46 42.71
C LEU A 20 -0.55 36.53 41.73
N LYS A 21 -1.24 37.56 42.24
CA LYS A 21 -1.70 38.70 41.44
C LYS A 21 -0.53 39.41 40.75
N ASN A 22 0.56 39.64 41.47
CA ASN A 22 1.76 40.27 40.91
C ASN A 22 2.42 39.39 39.84
N LEU A 23 2.44 38.06 40.03
CA LEU A 23 3.00 37.12 39.05
C LEU A 23 2.20 37.10 37.73
N ILE A 24 0.86 37.16 37.82
CA ILE A 24 -0.02 37.18 36.65
C ILE A 24 0.15 38.50 35.88
N LEU A 25 0.24 39.63 36.60
CA LEU A 25 0.47 40.94 35.97
C LEU A 25 1.85 41.01 35.30
N GLU A 26 2.89 40.39 35.86
CA GLU A 26 4.19 40.27 35.20
C GLU A 26 4.21 39.32 33.99
N GLU A 27 3.31 38.33 33.92
CA GLU A 27 3.13 37.48 32.75
C GLU A 27 2.34 38.17 31.63
N GLU A 28 1.34 38.99 31.94
CA GLU A 28 0.56 39.73 30.93
C GLU A 28 1.37 40.81 30.20
N ASP A 29 2.29 41.49 30.89
CA ASP A 29 3.21 42.46 30.25
C ASP A 29 4.30 41.79 29.39
N LYS A 30 4.50 40.47 29.55
CA LYS A 30 5.32 39.65 28.65
C LYS A 30 4.43 39.04 27.57
N THR A 31 4.09 39.86 26.58
CA THR A 31 3.70 39.33 25.26
C THR A 31 4.63 38.17 24.89
N PRO A 32 4.11 36.99 24.49
CA PRO A 32 4.95 35.87 24.09
C PRO A 32 5.66 36.27 22.80
N LYS A 33 6.90 36.75 22.96
CA LYS A 33 7.80 36.98 21.84
C LYS A 33 8.20 35.62 21.29
N PHE A 34 7.43 35.14 20.31
CA PHE A 34 7.92 34.17 19.34
C PHE A 34 9.05 34.86 18.57
N THR A 35 10.27 34.80 19.09
CA THR A 35 11.47 35.11 18.32
C THR A 35 11.71 33.95 17.37
N LEU A 36 11.00 33.95 16.24
CA LEU A 36 11.55 33.35 15.04
C LEU A 36 12.78 34.20 14.68
N ASN A 37 13.95 33.62 14.85
CA ASN A 37 15.21 34.11 14.31
C ASN A 37 15.07 34.29 12.79
N THR A 38 14.62 35.47 12.39
CA THR A 38 14.54 35.92 11.00
C THR A 38 15.95 36.21 10.48
N SER A 39 16.70 35.15 10.17
CA SER A 39 17.48 35.18 8.94
C SER A 39 16.46 35.31 7.79
N THR A 40 16.55 36.42 7.07
CA THR A 40 15.60 36.93 6.08
C THR A 40 15.46 36.06 4.83
N SER A 41 15.03 34.81 4.96
CA SER A 41 14.39 34.11 3.85
C SER A 41 12.92 34.51 3.84
N SER A 42 12.69 35.73 3.31
CA SER A 42 11.38 36.28 3.02
C SER A 42 10.48 35.20 2.43
N LEU A 43 9.18 35.19 2.77
CA LEU A 43 8.16 34.34 2.16
C LEU A 43 8.31 34.24 0.62
N THR A 44 8.85 35.29 0.00
CA THR A 44 9.26 35.34 -1.42
C THR A 44 10.17 34.17 -1.85
N ASN A 45 11.10 33.70 -1.01
CA ASN A 45 11.96 32.55 -1.31
C ASN A 45 11.16 31.24 -1.24
N ILE A 46 10.21 31.12 -0.32
CA ILE A 46 9.30 29.96 -0.23
C ILE A 46 8.44 29.88 -1.50
N TYR A 47 7.91 31.01 -1.99
CA TYR A 47 7.17 31.07 -3.26
C TYR A 47 8.03 30.77 -4.51
N LYS A 48 9.34 31.03 -4.46
CA LYS A 48 10.27 30.64 -5.54
C LYS A 48 10.61 29.15 -5.49
N GLN A 49 10.74 28.58 -4.29
CA GLN A 49 11.05 27.17 -4.08
C GLN A 49 9.85 26.27 -4.41
N PHE A 50 8.63 26.77 -4.16
CA PHE A 50 7.37 26.09 -4.44
C PHE A 50 6.46 27.04 -5.24
N PRO A 51 6.61 27.11 -6.57
CA PRO A 51 5.67 27.85 -7.40
C PRO A 51 4.29 27.22 -7.21
N ILE A 52 3.39 27.94 -6.54
CA ILE A 52 1.98 27.56 -6.47
C ILE A 52 1.44 27.75 -7.89
N PRO A 53 0.97 26.69 -8.58
CA PRO A 53 0.36 26.83 -9.89
C PRO A 53 -0.78 27.82 -9.75
N ASN A 54 -0.76 28.89 -10.55
CA ASN A 54 -1.82 29.89 -10.50
C ASN A 54 -3.13 29.21 -10.92
N PRO A 55 -4.16 29.13 -10.05
CA PRO A 55 -5.44 28.51 -10.42
C PRO A 55 -6.18 29.23 -11.55
N PHE A 56 -5.71 30.43 -11.95
CA PHE A 56 -6.22 31.23 -13.06
C PHE A 56 -5.27 31.30 -14.26
N GLN A 57 -4.26 30.43 -14.34
CA GLN A 57 -3.37 30.39 -15.49
C GLN A 57 -4.19 30.02 -16.73
N GLN A 58 -4.42 30.99 -17.62
CA GLN A 58 -5.17 30.76 -18.84
C GLN A 58 -4.42 29.73 -19.68
N ILE A 59 -5.01 28.54 -19.82
CA ILE A 59 -4.52 27.49 -20.71
C ILE A 59 -4.42 28.10 -22.11
N THR A 60 -3.21 28.16 -22.66
CA THR A 60 -3.01 28.69 -24.00
C THR A 60 -3.28 27.59 -25.03
N THR A 61 -3.64 27.98 -26.25
CA THR A 61 -3.76 27.04 -27.37
C THR A 61 -2.46 26.28 -27.64
N LYS A 62 -1.31 26.88 -27.30
CA LYS A 62 0.01 26.26 -27.41
C LYS A 62 0.19 25.13 -26.38
N ASP A 63 -0.26 25.32 -25.14
CA ASP A 63 -0.18 24.30 -24.09
C ASP A 63 -1.03 23.08 -24.46
N LEU A 64 -2.25 23.30 -24.95
CA LEU A 64 -3.11 22.24 -25.48
C LEU A 64 -2.48 21.53 -26.67
N GLN A 65 -1.85 22.28 -27.59
CA GLN A 65 -1.18 21.68 -28.75
C GLN A 65 -0.01 20.79 -28.34
N GLN A 66 0.74 21.17 -27.31
CA GLN A 66 1.82 20.37 -26.75
C GLN A 66 1.28 19.10 -26.08
N GLU A 67 0.23 19.22 -25.28
CA GLU A 67 -0.41 18.07 -24.62
C GLU A 67 -0.99 17.08 -25.66
N ILE A 68 -1.66 17.59 -26.69
CA ILE A 68 -2.15 16.77 -27.81
C ILE A 68 -1.01 16.02 -28.50
N ASN A 69 0.13 16.68 -28.74
CA ASN A 69 1.28 16.04 -29.38
C ASN A 69 1.90 14.96 -28.48
N GLN A 70 1.98 15.21 -27.17
CA GLN A 70 2.47 14.25 -26.19
C GLN A 70 1.54 13.03 -26.09
N LEU A 71 0.23 13.24 -25.95
CA LEU A 71 -0.77 12.17 -25.94
C LEU A 71 -0.74 11.38 -27.25
N LYS A 72 -0.57 12.04 -28.41
CA LYS A 72 -0.46 11.35 -29.70
C LYS A 72 0.78 10.46 -29.78
N ALA A 73 1.91 10.90 -29.22
CA ALA A 73 3.12 10.09 -29.13
C ALA A 73 2.92 8.88 -28.22
N GLU A 74 2.30 9.07 -27.06
CA GLU A 74 2.00 7.99 -26.12
C GLU A 74 1.02 6.98 -26.70
N VAL A 75 -0.06 7.42 -27.35
CA VAL A 75 -1.00 6.54 -28.06
C VAL A 75 -0.29 5.74 -29.16
N LYS A 76 0.66 6.36 -29.88
CA LYS A 76 1.45 5.64 -30.89
C LYS A 76 2.33 4.56 -30.26
N TYR A 77 2.99 4.88 -29.14
CA TYR A 77 3.80 3.93 -28.39
C TYR A 77 2.96 2.76 -27.86
N LEU A 78 1.85 3.05 -27.18
CA LEU A 78 0.93 2.03 -26.66
C LEU A 78 0.36 1.14 -27.76
N LYS A 79 0.03 1.70 -28.93
CA LYS A 79 -0.39 0.89 -30.08
C LYS A 79 0.69 -0.08 -30.54
N ALA A 80 1.95 0.35 -30.59
CA ALA A 80 3.06 -0.52 -30.95
C ALA A 80 3.25 -1.64 -29.92
N GLU A 81 3.15 -1.31 -28.63
CA GLU A 81 3.28 -2.27 -27.54
C GLU A 81 2.14 -3.32 -27.56
N VAL A 82 0.91 -2.88 -27.81
CA VAL A 82 -0.25 -3.80 -27.97
C VAL A 82 -0.05 -4.77 -29.13
N VAL A 83 0.49 -4.29 -30.26
CA VAL A 83 0.81 -5.15 -31.41
C VAL A 83 1.87 -6.18 -31.02
N ASN A 84 2.94 -5.74 -30.34
CA ASN A 84 4.00 -6.63 -29.89
C ASN A 84 3.48 -7.71 -28.93
N LEU A 85 2.70 -7.31 -27.92
CA LEU A 85 2.07 -8.24 -26.97
C LEU A 85 1.19 -9.26 -27.69
N LYS A 86 0.36 -8.82 -28.65
CA LYS A 86 -0.49 -9.72 -29.44
C LYS A 86 0.34 -10.73 -30.25
N THR A 87 1.49 -10.32 -30.79
CA THR A 87 2.41 -11.24 -31.49
C THR A 87 3.03 -12.25 -30.52
N THR A 88 3.43 -11.82 -29.32
CA THR A 88 3.95 -12.75 -28.30
C THR A 88 2.90 -13.75 -27.83
N ASP A 89 1.65 -13.33 -27.69
CA ASP A 89 0.53 -14.18 -27.28
C ASP A 89 0.26 -15.27 -28.32
N LEU A 90 0.17 -14.92 -29.61
CA LEU A 90 0.07 -15.88 -30.71
C LEU A 90 1.24 -16.88 -30.72
N THR A 91 2.45 -16.42 -30.39
CA THR A 91 3.63 -17.30 -30.31
C THR A 91 3.51 -18.30 -29.15
N ILE A 92 2.94 -17.87 -28.02
CA ILE A 92 2.69 -18.73 -26.86
C ILE A 92 1.60 -19.74 -27.20
N GLU A 93 0.49 -19.33 -27.80
CA GLU A 93 -0.59 -20.22 -28.24
C GLU A 93 -0.07 -21.30 -29.19
N ALA A 94 0.76 -20.93 -30.17
CA ALA A 94 1.37 -21.89 -31.10
C ALA A 94 2.26 -22.92 -30.38
N LYS A 95 3.04 -22.48 -29.38
CA LYS A 95 3.87 -23.39 -28.56
C LYS A 95 3.02 -24.32 -27.71
N LEU A 96 1.93 -23.82 -27.13
CA LEU A 96 0.99 -24.63 -26.34
C LEU A 96 0.31 -25.70 -27.20
N ALA A 97 -0.11 -25.33 -28.41
CA ALA A 97 -0.70 -26.29 -29.34
C ALA A 97 0.29 -27.42 -29.71
N LEU A 98 1.56 -27.09 -29.94
CA LEU A 98 2.61 -28.08 -30.24
C LEU A 98 2.91 -29.03 -29.05
N LEU A 99 2.75 -28.55 -27.81
CA LEU A 99 2.89 -29.39 -26.62
C LEU A 99 1.68 -30.29 -26.43
N GLN A 100 0.47 -29.79 -26.69
CA GLN A 100 -0.76 -30.58 -26.57
C GLN A 100 -0.81 -31.74 -27.58
N THR A 101 -0.32 -31.55 -28.81
CA THR A 101 -0.25 -32.64 -29.80
C THR A 101 0.72 -33.75 -29.42
N GLN A 102 1.72 -33.49 -28.57
CA GLN A 102 2.60 -34.53 -28.01
C GLN A 102 1.92 -35.33 -26.89
N THR A 103 0.90 -34.77 -26.23
CA THR A 103 0.21 -35.41 -25.09
C THR A 103 -1.03 -36.23 -25.46
N LEU A 104 -1.50 -36.16 -26.73
CA LEU A 104 -2.69 -36.88 -27.19
C LEU A 104 -2.31 -38.20 -27.90
N THR A 105 -1.79 -39.16 -27.14
CA THR A 105 -1.90 -40.59 -27.47
C THR A 105 -2.78 -41.24 -26.41
N PRO A 106 -4.05 -41.55 -26.70
CA PRO A 106 -4.89 -42.27 -25.77
C PRO A 106 -4.76 -43.77 -26.02
N GLU A 107 -4.37 -44.53 -25.00
CA GLU A 107 -4.94 -45.84 -24.70
C GLU A 107 -4.42 -46.33 -23.34
N ILE A 108 -5.27 -46.20 -22.31
CA ILE A 108 -5.22 -47.10 -21.16
C ILE A 108 -6.29 -48.16 -21.43
N PRO A 109 -5.88 -49.43 -21.61
CA PRO A 109 -6.60 -50.51 -20.96
C PRO A 109 -5.64 -51.34 -20.10
N ASN A 110 -5.93 -51.30 -18.80
CA ASN A 110 -5.51 -52.24 -17.77
C ASN A 110 -4.10 -52.10 -17.22
N ALA A 111 -4.05 -52.19 -15.88
CA ALA A 111 -2.87 -52.17 -15.04
C ALA A 111 -1.81 -53.18 -15.52
N VAL A 112 -0.84 -52.69 -16.28
CA VAL A 112 0.46 -53.31 -16.49
C VAL A 112 1.47 -52.28 -15.97
N PRO A 113 2.50 -52.66 -15.20
CA PRO A 113 3.52 -51.71 -14.78
C PRO A 113 4.10 -51.09 -16.05
N VAL A 114 3.94 -49.78 -16.20
CA VAL A 114 4.55 -49.03 -17.29
C VAL A 114 6.06 -49.24 -17.14
N ASP A 115 6.66 -49.95 -18.09
CA ASP A 115 8.11 -50.06 -18.17
C ASP A 115 8.65 -48.68 -18.58
N ILE A 116 9.24 -47.99 -17.61
CA ILE A 116 9.80 -46.64 -17.73
C ILE A 116 11.19 -46.68 -18.41
N SER A 117 11.62 -47.85 -18.92
CA SER A 117 12.96 -48.08 -19.50
C SER A 117 13.30 -47.24 -20.74
N GLY A 118 12.33 -46.52 -21.32
CA GLY A 118 12.49 -45.75 -22.56
C GLY A 118 12.42 -44.22 -22.43
N ILE A 119 12.16 -43.66 -21.24
CA ILE A 119 12.34 -42.21 -21.04
C ILE A 119 13.84 -42.01 -20.90
N PRO A 120 14.54 -41.28 -21.79
CA PRO A 120 15.91 -40.91 -21.50
C PRO A 120 15.86 -40.13 -20.19
N ASP A 121 16.52 -40.65 -19.16
CA ASP A 121 16.85 -39.96 -17.90
C ASP A 121 17.79 -38.79 -18.23
N THR A 122 17.31 -37.86 -19.05
CA THR A 122 17.90 -36.54 -19.13
C THR A 122 17.37 -35.87 -17.88
N GLU A 123 18.04 -36.12 -16.76
CA GLU A 123 17.83 -35.37 -15.54
C GLU A 123 17.77 -33.90 -15.94
N ILE A 124 16.59 -33.28 -15.84
CA ILE A 124 16.48 -31.84 -15.98
C ILE A 124 17.45 -31.32 -14.93
N PRO A 125 18.53 -30.60 -15.31
CA PRO A 125 19.53 -30.19 -14.34
C PRO A 125 18.80 -29.49 -13.21
N THR A 126 19.02 -29.93 -11.97
CA THR A 126 18.30 -29.41 -10.79
C THR A 126 18.37 -27.88 -10.74
N THR A 127 19.44 -27.30 -11.27
CA THR A 127 19.62 -25.87 -11.49
C THR A 127 18.59 -25.25 -12.43
N GLN A 128 18.29 -25.87 -13.57
CA GLN A 128 17.27 -25.40 -14.52
C GLN A 128 15.86 -25.53 -13.95
N PHE A 129 15.58 -26.61 -13.21
CA PHE A 129 14.33 -26.77 -12.48
C PHE A 129 14.16 -25.69 -11.41
N LEU A 130 15.15 -25.52 -10.52
CA LEU A 130 15.12 -24.51 -9.47
C LEU A 130 15.07 -23.09 -10.03
N GLN A 131 15.76 -22.80 -11.13
CA GLN A 131 15.67 -21.52 -11.82
C GLN A 131 14.27 -21.27 -12.40
N THR A 132 13.61 -22.32 -12.91
CA THR A 132 12.25 -22.23 -13.44
C THR A 132 11.23 -22.03 -12.32
N ILE A 133 11.32 -22.81 -11.25
CA ILE A 133 10.50 -22.62 -10.04
C ILE A 133 10.71 -21.21 -9.50
N SER A 134 11.96 -20.79 -9.29
CA SER A 134 12.31 -19.46 -8.83
C SER A 134 11.68 -18.37 -9.69
N LYS A 135 11.78 -18.46 -11.02
CA LYS A 135 11.16 -17.49 -11.94
C LYS A 135 9.63 -17.47 -11.86
N ILE A 136 8.98 -18.61 -11.60
CA ILE A 136 7.52 -18.72 -11.51
C ILE A 136 6.99 -18.29 -10.12
N THR A 137 7.69 -18.62 -9.04
CA THR A 137 7.24 -18.40 -7.66
C THR A 137 7.36 -16.95 -7.19
N PHE A 138 8.12 -16.10 -7.89
CA PHE A 138 8.25 -14.68 -7.51
C PHE A 138 7.13 -13.78 -8.06
N GLN A 139 6.23 -14.31 -8.89
CA GLN A 139 5.11 -13.50 -9.37
C GLN A 139 4.06 -13.34 -8.28
N LYS A 140 3.77 -12.08 -7.91
CA LYS A 140 2.67 -11.74 -7.02
C LYS A 140 1.36 -11.77 -7.82
N TRP A 141 0.42 -12.59 -7.39
CA TRP A 141 -0.89 -12.71 -8.01
C TRP A 141 -1.88 -11.79 -7.32
N TYR A 142 -2.49 -10.89 -8.06
CA TYR A 142 -3.52 -9.99 -7.54
C TYR A 142 -4.84 -10.25 -8.23
N SER A 143 -5.94 -10.15 -7.48
CA SER A 143 -7.29 -10.23 -8.03
C SER A 143 -8.17 -9.15 -7.43
N ILE A 144 -9.16 -8.71 -8.21
CA ILE A 144 -10.25 -7.89 -7.69
C ILE A 144 -11.20 -8.83 -6.96
N VAL A 145 -11.36 -8.60 -5.66
CA VAL A 145 -12.26 -9.36 -4.80
C VAL A 145 -13.34 -8.44 -4.24
N THR A 146 -14.55 -8.98 -4.09
CA THR A 146 -15.63 -8.30 -3.38
C THR A 146 -15.59 -8.76 -1.92
N LEU A 147 -15.23 -7.85 -1.00
CA LEU A 147 -15.33 -8.09 0.43
C LEU A 147 -16.74 -7.74 0.88
N MET A 148 -17.46 -8.71 1.44
CA MET A 148 -18.79 -8.52 2.00
C MET A 148 -18.78 -8.84 3.50
N VAL A 149 -19.25 -7.89 4.31
CA VAL A 149 -19.39 -8.02 5.76
C VAL A 149 -20.76 -7.45 6.13
N GLU A 150 -21.71 -8.32 6.46
CA GLU A 150 -23.12 -7.94 6.71
C GLU A 150 -23.70 -7.05 5.58
N ASP A 151 -24.06 -5.80 5.89
CA ASP A 151 -24.60 -4.78 4.97
C ASP A 151 -23.50 -3.98 4.22
N PHE A 152 -22.22 -4.21 4.52
CA PHE A 152 -21.10 -3.55 3.87
C PHE A 152 -20.50 -4.40 2.75
N SER A 153 -20.29 -3.80 1.58
CA SER A 153 -19.64 -4.43 0.44
C SER A 153 -18.68 -3.47 -0.26
N ILE A 154 -17.48 -3.95 -0.60
CA ILE A 154 -16.49 -3.18 -1.34
C ILE A 154 -15.67 -4.08 -2.28
N ASN A 155 -15.44 -3.60 -3.50
CA ASN A 155 -14.45 -4.20 -4.39
C ASN A 155 -13.06 -3.68 -4.05
N THR A 156 -12.12 -4.59 -3.81
CA THR A 156 -10.73 -4.23 -3.50
C THR A 156 -9.76 -5.18 -4.21
N ILE A 157 -8.50 -4.77 -4.32
CA ILE A 157 -7.45 -5.61 -4.88
C ILE A 157 -6.79 -6.38 -3.75
N ALA A 158 -6.82 -7.71 -3.81
CA ALA A 158 -6.19 -8.58 -2.83
C ALA A 158 -5.02 -9.35 -3.47
N LEU A 159 -3.98 -9.59 -2.67
CA LEU A 159 -2.90 -10.53 -3.00
C LEU A 159 -3.39 -11.95 -2.73
N ILE A 160 -3.24 -12.84 -3.71
CA ILE A 160 -3.51 -14.27 -3.56
C ILE A 160 -2.25 -14.92 -3.00
N ASP A 161 -2.30 -15.25 -1.71
CA ASP A 161 -1.20 -15.90 -0.99
C ASP A 161 -1.64 -17.29 -0.55
N SER A 162 -1.25 -18.31 -1.32
CA SER A 162 -1.53 -19.71 -1.00
C SER A 162 -0.75 -20.23 0.21
N GLY A 163 0.26 -19.49 0.68
CA GLY A 163 1.02 -19.83 1.88
C GLY A 163 0.46 -19.22 3.16
N ALA A 164 -0.62 -18.43 3.09
CA ALA A 164 -1.23 -17.80 4.25
C ALA A 164 -2.32 -18.69 4.87
N ASP A 165 -2.24 -18.94 6.18
CA ASP A 165 -3.27 -19.67 6.92
C ASP A 165 -4.56 -18.87 7.12
N LEU A 166 -4.46 -17.54 7.11
CA LEU A 166 -5.57 -16.62 7.40
C LEU A 166 -5.56 -15.41 6.46
N ASN A 167 -6.76 -14.95 6.13
CA ASN A 167 -6.96 -13.71 5.38
C ASN A 167 -6.64 -12.49 6.26
N CYS A 168 -5.71 -11.67 5.80
CA CYS A 168 -5.34 -10.43 6.47
C CYS A 168 -5.85 -9.22 5.67
N ILE A 169 -6.62 -8.35 6.32
CA ILE A 169 -7.18 -7.15 5.69
C ILE A 169 -6.49 -5.91 6.28
N LYS A 170 -6.07 -4.97 5.41
CA LYS A 170 -5.49 -3.71 5.86
C LYS A 170 -6.52 -2.91 6.67
N ARG A 171 -6.09 -2.36 7.80
CA ARG A 171 -6.93 -1.49 8.64
C ARG A 171 -7.47 -0.31 7.82
N GLY A 172 -8.74 0.01 8.03
CA GLY A 172 -9.43 1.13 7.35
C GLY A 172 -10.19 0.73 6.09
N ILE A 173 -10.06 -0.52 5.61
CA ILE A 173 -10.89 -1.03 4.52
C ILE A 173 -12.31 -1.36 5.02
N ILE A 174 -12.41 -2.01 6.17
CA ILE A 174 -13.69 -2.36 6.80
C ILE A 174 -14.03 -1.33 7.89
N PRO A 175 -15.28 -0.82 7.95
CA PRO A 175 -15.73 0.05 9.03
C PRO A 175 -15.54 -0.60 10.41
N THR A 176 -15.08 0.18 11.39
CA THR A 176 -14.76 -0.33 12.73
C THR A 176 -15.96 -0.90 13.47
N LYS A 177 -17.21 -0.59 13.06
CA LYS A 177 -18.42 -1.18 13.63
C LYS A 177 -18.50 -2.70 13.47
N TYR A 178 -17.83 -3.26 12.45
CA TYR A 178 -17.78 -4.70 12.20
C TYR A 178 -16.53 -5.36 12.78
N CYS A 179 -15.72 -4.63 13.54
CA CYS A 179 -14.42 -5.08 14.03
C CYS A 179 -14.43 -5.18 15.55
N GLU A 180 -14.02 -6.32 16.09
CA GLU A 180 -13.78 -6.50 17.52
C GLU A 180 -12.27 -6.54 17.82
N LYS A 181 -11.87 -6.09 19.01
CA LYS A 181 -10.46 -6.14 19.42
C LYS A 181 -10.02 -7.60 19.58
N THR A 182 -8.81 -7.91 19.16
CA THR A 182 -8.22 -9.24 19.33
C THR A 182 -6.81 -9.16 19.88
N ASN A 183 -6.42 -10.22 20.60
CA ASN A 183 -5.05 -10.47 21.06
C ASN A 183 -4.39 -11.60 20.26
N GLU A 184 -5.02 -12.06 19.17
CA GLU A 184 -4.44 -13.04 18.25
C GLU A 184 -3.19 -12.44 17.59
N GLY A 185 -2.11 -13.22 17.57
CA GLY A 185 -0.87 -12.86 16.90
C GLY A 185 -0.70 -13.68 15.63
N LEU A 186 -0.20 -13.05 14.57
CA LEU A 186 0.20 -13.72 13.34
C LEU A 186 1.68 -13.51 13.12
N SER A 187 2.34 -14.43 12.42
CA SER A 187 3.74 -14.27 12.01
C SER A 187 3.83 -14.31 10.49
N SER A 188 4.67 -13.46 9.93
CA SER A 188 5.02 -13.53 8.52
C SER A 188 5.97 -14.70 8.24
N ALA A 189 6.13 -15.08 6.98
CA ALA A 189 7.01 -16.17 6.54
C ALA A 189 8.49 -15.98 6.95
N ASN A 190 8.91 -14.75 7.25
CA ASN A 190 10.23 -14.43 7.78
C ASN A 190 10.34 -14.57 9.32
N GLY A 191 9.29 -15.05 9.99
CA GLY A 191 9.22 -15.19 11.44
C GLY A 191 8.91 -13.90 12.22
N THR A 192 8.77 -12.76 11.54
CA THR A 192 8.41 -11.51 12.22
C THR A 192 6.94 -11.48 12.62
N PRO A 193 6.60 -11.03 13.84
CA PRO A 193 5.21 -10.91 14.25
C PRO A 193 4.52 -9.77 13.49
N LEU A 194 3.33 -10.06 12.98
CA LEU A 194 2.43 -9.12 12.34
C LEU A 194 1.53 -8.48 13.41
N THR A 195 1.45 -7.15 13.43
CA THR A 195 0.60 -6.43 14.38
C THR A 195 -0.87 -6.52 13.97
N ILE A 196 -1.61 -7.42 14.62
CA ILE A 196 -3.07 -7.51 14.52
C ILE A 196 -3.67 -6.89 15.78
N SER A 197 -4.73 -6.10 15.62
CA SER A 197 -5.45 -5.53 16.77
C SER A 197 -6.96 -5.70 16.69
N TYR A 198 -7.46 -6.14 15.54
CA TYR A 198 -8.88 -6.32 15.29
C TYR A 198 -9.13 -7.55 14.43
N LYS A 199 -10.28 -8.19 14.65
CA LYS A 199 -10.85 -9.22 13.78
C LYS A 199 -12.30 -8.87 13.46
N LEU A 200 -12.85 -9.48 12.40
CA LEU A 200 -14.24 -9.27 12.04
C LEU A 200 -15.16 -9.91 13.08
N ASN A 201 -16.21 -9.20 13.46
CA ASN A 201 -17.28 -9.72 14.30
C ASN A 201 -18.03 -10.84 13.54
N LYS A 202 -18.52 -11.85 14.26
CA LYS A 202 -19.27 -12.97 13.69
C LYS A 202 -20.75 -12.66 13.54
#